data_AF-A0A316MDS1-F1
#
_entry.id   AF-A0A316MDS1-F1
#
_cell.length_a   1.000
_cell.length_b   1.000
_cell.length_c   1.000
_cell.angle_alpha   90.00
_cell.angle_beta   90.00
_cell.angle_gamma   90.00
#
_symmetry.space_group_name_H-M   'P 1'
#
loop_
_entity.id
_entity.type
_entity.pdbx_description
1 polymer ?
#
loop_
_entity_poly.entity_id
_entity_poly.type
_entity_poly.pdbx_seq_one_letter_code
_entity_poly.pdbx_strand_id
1 'polypeptide(L)'
;MEVEKEYERIKGLFQESNENQLQLIDGAIWEAARLRVELNDLNKIIKKSGLIKVHPDNPGMQKELPVSKLVVKVRANYLNYIAKLSNLLGENIEDDEDDLNEYE
;
A
#
# COMPACT_ATOMS: atom_id res chain seq x y z
N MET A 1 3.62 2.59 -17.90
CA MET A 1 3.56 4.05 -17.71
C MET A 1 3.23 4.51 -16.29
N GLU A 2 2.07 4.21 -15.67
CA GLU A 2 1.83 4.70 -14.28
C GLU A 2 2.77 4.05 -13.26
N VAL A 3 2.98 2.73 -13.34
CA VAL A 3 3.92 2.02 -12.45
C VAL A 3 5.37 2.51 -12.65
N GLU A 4 5.82 2.69 -13.89
CA GLU A 4 7.18 3.21 -14.19
C GLU A 4 7.38 4.62 -13.63
N LYS A 5 6.38 5.52 -13.78
CA LYS A 5 6.45 6.86 -13.20
C LYS A 5 6.55 6.83 -11.68
N GLU A 6 5.79 5.94 -11.06
CA GLU A 6 5.83 5.77 -9.61
C GLU A 6 7.14 5.14 -9.14
N TYR A 7 7.68 4.18 -9.90
CA TYR A 7 9.01 3.62 -9.66
C TYR A 7 10.08 4.71 -9.70
N GLU A 8 10.12 5.55 -10.74
CA GLU A 8 11.08 6.65 -10.84
C GLU A 8 10.90 7.66 -9.70
N ARG A 9 9.65 7.92 -9.28
CA ARG A 9 9.36 8.79 -8.13
C ARG A 9 9.95 8.23 -6.84
N ILE A 10 9.73 6.94 -6.54
CA ILE A 10 10.22 6.29 -5.33
C ILE A 10 11.75 6.18 -5.39
N LYS A 11 12.32 5.75 -6.52
CA LYS A 11 13.77 5.70 -6.74
C LYS A 11 14.44 7.05 -6.56
N GLY A 12 13.79 8.13 -6.98
CA GLY A 12 14.25 9.49 -6.78
C GLY A 12 14.38 9.93 -5.30
N LEU A 13 13.83 9.16 -4.35
CA LEU A 13 14.04 9.39 -2.91
C LEU A 13 15.40 8.86 -2.42
N PHE A 14 16.05 8.00 -3.21
CA PHE A 14 17.32 7.33 -2.86
C PHE A 14 18.52 7.96 -3.59
N GLN A 15 18.45 9.26 -3.94
CA GLN A 15 19.51 9.94 -4.71
C GLN A 15 20.87 9.94 -4.01
N GLU A 16 20.90 9.85 -2.68
CA GLU A 16 22.13 9.82 -1.88
C GLU A 16 22.62 8.38 -1.60
N SER A 17 21.87 7.36 -2.00
CA SER A 17 22.25 5.95 -1.83
C SER A 17 23.29 5.52 -2.86
N ASN A 18 24.17 4.58 -2.47
CA ASN A 18 25.15 4.03 -3.41
C ASN A 18 24.52 3.04 -4.39
N GLU A 19 25.17 2.81 -5.55
CA GLU A 19 24.65 1.95 -6.61
C GLU A 19 24.38 0.51 -6.16
N ASN A 20 25.21 -0.06 -5.27
CA ASN A 20 25.03 -1.42 -4.77
C ASN A 20 23.77 -1.55 -3.89
N GLN A 21 23.51 -0.56 -3.04
CA GLN A 21 22.30 -0.49 -2.23
C GLN A 21 21.06 -0.34 -3.12
N LEU A 22 21.11 0.54 -4.13
CA LEU A 22 20.03 0.73 -5.09
C LEU A 22 19.71 -0.55 -5.87
N GLN A 23 20.73 -1.28 -6.33
CA GLN A 23 20.54 -2.56 -7.03
C GLN A 23 19.92 -3.62 -6.11
N LEU A 24 20.31 -3.66 -4.84
CA LEU A 24 19.78 -4.62 -3.86
C LEU A 24 18.27 -4.40 -3.62
N ILE A 25 17.81 -3.15 -3.62
CA ILE A 25 16.42 -2.79 -3.28
C ILE A 25 15.53 -2.53 -4.50
N ASP A 26 16.08 -2.62 -5.72
CA ASP A 26 15.35 -2.27 -6.95
C ASP A 26 14.01 -3.01 -7.09
N GLY A 27 14.01 -4.30 -6.77
CA GLY A 27 12.78 -5.11 -6.76
C GLY A 27 11.73 -4.62 -5.76
N ALA A 28 12.16 -4.12 -4.59
CA ALA A 28 11.27 -3.56 -3.58
C ALA A 28 10.68 -2.21 -4.03
N ILE A 29 11.46 -1.39 -4.72
CA ILE A 29 10.98 -0.13 -5.32
C ILE A 29 9.89 -0.43 -6.37
N TRP A 30 10.13 -1.42 -7.24
CA TRP A 30 9.15 -1.85 -8.22
C TRP A 30 7.85 -2.34 -7.59
N GLU A 31 7.95 -3.13 -6.53
CA GLU A 31 6.76 -3.67 -5.87
C GLU A 31 5.97 -2.58 -5.14
N ALA A 32 6.65 -1.67 -4.44
CA ALA A 32 6.02 -0.50 -3.84
C ALA A 32 5.27 0.35 -4.90
N ALA A 33 5.86 0.53 -6.09
CA ALA A 33 5.22 1.25 -7.19
C ALA A 33 3.96 0.54 -7.71
N ARG A 34 3.99 -0.79 -7.88
CA ARG A 34 2.81 -1.57 -8.29
C ARG A 34 1.70 -1.47 -7.26
N LEU A 35 2.03 -1.67 -5.98
CA LEU A 35 1.08 -1.59 -4.87
C LEU A 35 0.45 -0.19 -4.77
N ARG A 36 1.22 0.88 -5.00
CA ARG A 36 0.68 2.25 -5.01
C ARG A 36 -0.34 2.46 -6.11
N VAL A 37 -0.06 1.99 -7.33
CA VAL A 37 -0.98 2.08 -8.47
C VAL A 37 -2.24 1.24 -8.21
N GLU A 38 -2.08 0.02 -7.71
CA GLU A 38 -3.20 -0.84 -7.33
C GLU A 38 -4.08 -0.18 -6.27
N LEU A 39 -3.50 0.44 -5.24
CA LEU A 39 -4.25 1.21 -4.24
C LEU A 39 -5.05 2.36 -4.86
N ASN A 40 -4.48 3.07 -5.83
CA ASN A 40 -5.20 4.13 -6.52
C ASN A 40 -6.41 3.57 -7.28
N ASP A 41 -6.27 2.42 -7.92
CA ASP A 41 -7.36 1.76 -8.64
C ASP A 41 -8.44 1.21 -7.71
N LEU A 42 -8.06 0.58 -6.60
CA LEU A 42 -8.99 0.14 -5.57
C LEU A 42 -9.76 1.32 -4.98
N ASN A 43 -9.11 2.47 -4.73
CA ASN A 43 -9.79 3.67 -4.26
C ASN A 43 -10.78 4.23 -5.29
N LYS A 44 -10.50 4.13 -6.60
CA LYS A 44 -11.46 4.50 -7.66
C LYS A 44 -12.71 3.59 -7.60
N ILE A 45 -12.54 2.31 -7.30
CA ILE A 45 -13.65 1.35 -7.13
C ILE A 45 -14.45 1.72 -5.87
N ILE A 46 -13.78 1.90 -4.73
CA ILE A 46 -14.39 2.24 -3.44
C ILE A 46 -15.21 3.52 -3.55
N LYS A 47 -14.71 4.54 -4.26
CA LYS A 47 -15.46 5.80 -4.48
C LYS A 47 -16.80 5.59 -5.18
N LYS A 48 -16.93 4.54 -5.99
CA LYS A 48 -18.16 4.20 -6.72
C LYS A 48 -19.06 3.24 -5.95
N SER A 49 -18.47 2.22 -5.31
CA SER A 49 -19.22 1.12 -4.70
C SER A 49 -19.44 1.25 -3.20
N GLY A 50 -18.63 2.06 -2.52
CA GLY A 50 -18.40 1.94 -1.08
C GLY A 50 -17.63 0.67 -0.72
N LEU A 51 -17.45 0.45 0.59
CA LEU A 51 -16.87 -0.79 1.15
C LEU A 51 -17.96 -1.78 1.59
N ILE A 52 -19.13 -1.26 1.92
CA ILE A 52 -20.30 -2.00 2.39
C ILE A 52 -21.49 -1.55 1.55
N LYS A 53 -22.24 -2.51 1.03
CA LYS A 53 -23.56 -2.24 0.46
C LYS A 53 -24.55 -2.10 1.60
N VAL A 54 -25.06 -0.88 1.80
CA VAL A 54 -26.04 -0.56 2.83
C VAL A 54 -27.44 -0.68 2.25
N HIS A 55 -28.30 -1.46 2.91
CA HIS A 55 -29.72 -1.48 2.57
C HIS A 55 -30.38 -0.20 3.11
N PRO A 56 -31.16 0.55 2.30
CA PRO A 56 -31.67 1.86 2.68
C PRO A 56 -32.55 1.82 3.95
N ASP A 57 -33.39 0.78 4.08
CA ASP A 57 -34.41 0.73 5.14
C ASP A 57 -34.17 -0.36 6.20
N ASN A 58 -33.15 -1.22 6.02
CA ASN A 58 -32.90 -2.34 6.92
C ASN A 58 -31.42 -2.39 7.32
N PRO A 59 -31.05 -1.76 8.44
CA PRO A 59 -29.67 -1.74 8.94
C PRO A 59 -29.05 -3.13 9.16
N GLY A 60 -29.85 -4.18 9.33
CA GLY A 60 -29.38 -5.57 9.50
C GLY A 60 -29.03 -6.29 8.19
N MET A 61 -29.34 -5.71 7.02
CA MET A 61 -29.09 -6.31 5.70
C MET A 61 -27.91 -5.66 4.98
N GLN A 62 -26.84 -5.35 5.72
CA GLN A 62 -25.60 -4.85 5.14
C GLN A 62 -24.78 -6.01 4.55
N LYS A 63 -24.11 -5.75 3.42
CA LYS A 63 -23.22 -6.74 2.80
C LYS A 63 -21.86 -6.13 2.51
N GLU A 64 -20.83 -6.74 3.07
CA GLU A 64 -19.44 -6.40 2.75
C GLU A 64 -19.14 -6.66 1.26
N LEU A 65 -18.42 -5.74 0.62
CA LEU A 65 -18.00 -5.86 -0.78
C LEU A 65 -16.58 -6.42 -0.89
N PRO A 66 -16.23 -7.24 -1.90
CA PRO A 66 -14.90 -7.86 -2.00
C PRO A 66 -13.71 -6.88 -1.92
N VAL A 67 -13.91 -5.64 -2.38
CA VAL A 67 -12.91 -4.58 -2.34
C VAL A 67 -12.49 -4.18 -0.91
N SER A 68 -13.35 -4.41 0.11
CA SER A 68 -13.04 -4.08 1.51
C SER A 68 -11.84 -4.87 2.04
N LYS A 69 -11.78 -6.17 1.75
CA LYS A 69 -10.70 -7.05 2.20
C LYS A 69 -9.44 -6.86 1.37
N LEU A 70 -9.62 -6.69 0.06
CA LEU A 70 -8.50 -6.51 -0.85
C LEU A 70 -7.75 -5.22 -0.55
N VAL A 71 -8.46 -4.09 -0.35
CA VAL A 71 -7.79 -2.81 -0.06
C VAL A 71 -7.01 -2.83 1.25
N VAL A 72 -7.50 -3.53 2.28
CA VAL A 72 -6.77 -3.68 3.55
C VAL A 72 -5.46 -4.43 3.34
N LYS A 73 -5.48 -5.55 2.61
CA LYS A 73 -4.27 -6.33 2.32
C LYS A 73 -3.25 -5.54 1.49
N VAL A 74 -3.69 -4.84 0.44
CA VAL A 74 -2.79 -4.05 -0.41
C VAL A 74 -2.22 -2.86 0.38
N ARG A 75 -3.00 -2.24 1.28
CA ARG A 75 -2.52 -1.16 2.17
C ARG A 75 -1.42 -1.66 3.11
N ALA A 76 -1.66 -2.77 3.81
CA ALA A 76 -0.68 -3.36 4.71
C ALA A 76 0.62 -3.69 3.97
N ASN A 77 0.52 -4.36 2.82
CA ASN A 77 1.70 -4.66 2.00
C ASN A 77 2.45 -3.40 1.56
N TYR A 78 1.73 -2.37 1.11
CA TYR A 78 2.34 -1.12 0.70
C TYR A 78 3.10 -0.45 1.86
N LEU A 79 2.49 -0.37 3.04
CA LEU A 79 3.13 0.18 4.23
C LEU A 79 4.39 -0.62 4.60
N ASN A 80 4.34 -1.95 4.59
CA ASN A 80 5.49 -2.80 4.90
C ASN A 80 6.66 -2.58 3.92
N TYR A 81 6.38 -2.39 2.63
CA TYR A 81 7.43 -2.05 1.66
C TYR A 81 7.99 -0.64 1.89
N ILE A 82 7.13 0.34 2.20
CA ILE A 82 7.57 1.71 2.48
C ILE A 82 8.42 1.77 3.76
N ALA A 83 8.03 1.09 4.84
CA ALA A 83 8.81 1.02 6.08
C ALA A 83 10.19 0.40 5.83
N LYS A 84 10.26 -0.74 5.13
CA LYS A 84 11.53 -1.36 4.72
C LYS A 84 12.41 -0.42 3.91
N LEU A 85 11.82 0.28 2.94
CA LEU A 85 12.51 1.26 2.10
C LEU A 85 13.00 2.48 2.92
N SER A 86 12.21 2.96 3.88
CA SER A 86 12.54 4.09 4.75
C SER A 86 13.67 3.77 5.74
N ASN A 87 13.60 2.60 6.37
CA ASN A 87 14.65 2.13 7.28
C ASN A 87 16.00 2.01 6.56
N LEU A 88 16.00 1.65 5.27
CA LEU A 88 17.20 1.62 4.44
C LEU A 88 17.74 3.01 4.10
N LEU A 89 16.89 4.04 4.07
CA LEU A 89 17.28 5.45 3.94
C LEU A 89 17.81 6.06 5.24
N GLY A 90 17.72 5.33 6.36
CA GLY A 90 18.04 5.87 7.68
C GLY A 90 16.96 6.79 8.26
N GLU A 91 15.82 6.91 7.57
CA GLU A 91 14.61 7.49 8.12
C GLU A 91 13.86 6.38 8.87
N ASN A 92 14.16 6.21 10.16
CA ASN A 92 13.41 5.30 11.02
C ASN A 92 11.96 5.79 11.10
N ILE A 93 11.07 5.16 10.35
CA ILE A 93 9.64 5.21 10.63
C ILE A 93 9.44 4.12 11.68
N GLU A 94 9.18 4.50 12.92
CA GLU A 94 8.86 3.54 13.98
C GLU A 94 7.65 2.71 13.52
N ASP A 95 7.89 1.42 13.26
CA ASP A 95 6.85 0.42 13.01
C ASP A 95 6.19 0.12 14.36
N ASP A 96 5.05 0.76 14.65
CA ASP A 96 4.11 0.30 15.67
C ASP A 96 3.37 -0.96 15.15
N GLU A 97 4.13 -2.00 14.78
CA GLU A 97 3.62 -3.28 14.25
C GLU A 97 2.87 -4.14 15.30
N ASP A 98 2.71 -3.65 16.54
CA ASP A 98 2.10 -4.41 17.64
C ASP A 98 0.56 -4.45 17.62
N ASP A 99 -0.14 -3.68 16.78
CA ASP A 99 -1.60 -3.49 16.91
C ASP A 99 -2.45 -4.33 15.93
N LEU A 100 -1.83 -5.15 15.06
CA LEU A 100 -2.54 -5.96 14.05
C LEU A 100 -2.63 -7.45 14.38
N ASN A 101 -1.95 -7.92 15.42
CA ASN A 101 -1.98 -9.33 15.85
C ASN A 101 -3.15 -9.66 16.80
N GLU A 102 -3.97 -8.68 17.19
CA GLU A 102 -5.02 -8.88 18.20
C GLU A 102 -6.39 -9.33 17.64
N TYR A 103 -6.50 -9.59 16.33
CA TYR A 103 -7.77 -9.93 15.68
C TYR A 103 -7.75 -11.18 14.77
N GLU A 104 -6.87 -12.15 15.05
CA GLU A 104 -6.97 -13.52 14.49
C GLU A 104 -7.73 -14.50 15.40
#